data_AF-A0A7J6NN90-F1
#
_entry.id   AF-A0A7J6NN90-F1
#
_cell.length_a   1.000
_cell.length_b   1.000
_cell.length_c   1.000
_cell.angle_alpha   90.00
_cell.angle_beta   90.00
_cell.angle_gamma   90.00
#
_symmetry.space_group_name_H-M   'P 1'
#
loop_
_entity.id
_entity.type
_entity.pdbx_description
1 polymer ?
#
loop_
_entity_poly.entity_id
_entity_poly.type
_entity_poly.pdbx_seq_one_letter_code
_entity_poly.pdbx_strand_id
1 'polypeptide(L)'
;MHYNITHIVIAHPQLPAKYEGRLKYYRVNMRDLPDYNLLDDLPGALGFIDEALNDNEHNRVLVHCSKGVSRSSSIAIAYVMFLRGLTFSEAFSMVEAQRPHVYPNLGFQAQLTELQKYLGSEQNPGNRKVVERACALCTIDVIKSIKSRIRDGLAEVDHKVDAILDDNLQLQRAVMWKRLGLFFENLHKYRVVVEDEELINDAAKAAKQLESLGTVFASSIEGVRYAKAVADEIRGWMGICEQAINAHRLMDAQQEDDDGEKKKKKKDKKKKSKDAHRHEHKKGHRVKSDREEERNDRYRERRRSGRSRERSRSRDGRRRSRSRSGSRRERVRRESKHEERRQR
;
A
#
# COMPACT_ATOMS: atom_id res chain seq x y z
N MET A 1 -38.07 8.15 -27.74
CA MET A 1 -37.02 8.75 -26.87
C MET A 1 -36.01 9.42 -27.79
N HIS A 2 -35.66 10.70 -27.62
CA HIS A 2 -34.92 11.46 -28.66
C HIS A 2 -33.53 10.92 -29.05
N TYR A 3 -32.92 10.04 -28.24
CA TYR A 3 -31.57 9.51 -28.47
C TYR A 3 -31.53 8.02 -28.86
N ASN A 4 -32.69 7.36 -29.02
CA ASN A 4 -32.81 5.93 -29.37
C ASN A 4 -31.90 4.97 -28.56
N ILE A 5 -31.66 5.28 -27.29
CA ILE A 5 -30.92 4.40 -26.37
C ILE A 5 -31.65 3.06 -26.25
N THR A 6 -30.92 1.96 -26.43
CA THR A 6 -31.41 0.57 -26.28
C THR A 6 -30.70 -0.18 -25.16
N HIS A 7 -29.47 0.22 -24.84
CA HIS A 7 -28.60 -0.42 -23.83
C HIS A 7 -28.05 0.63 -22.85
N ILE A 8 -27.86 0.28 -21.58
CA ILE A 8 -27.29 1.17 -20.56
C ILE A 8 -26.22 0.47 -19.72
N VAL A 9 -25.05 1.11 -19.60
CA VAL A 9 -24.01 0.74 -18.62
C VAL A 9 -24.10 1.68 -17.42
N ILE A 10 -24.45 1.12 -16.25
CA ILE A 10 -24.52 1.84 -14.99
C ILE A 10 -23.20 1.66 -14.23
N ALA A 11 -22.32 2.65 -14.32
CA ALA A 11 -21.05 2.72 -13.59
C ALA A 11 -21.24 3.26 -12.16
N HIS A 12 -22.10 2.59 -11.39
CA HIS A 12 -22.44 2.94 -10.01
C HIS A 12 -23.12 1.76 -9.29
N PRO A 13 -22.72 1.40 -8.05
CA PRO A 13 -23.37 0.31 -7.32
C PRO A 13 -24.85 0.61 -7.03
N GLN A 14 -25.17 1.83 -6.58
CA GLN A 14 -26.50 2.18 -6.03
C GLN A 14 -27.49 2.88 -6.99
N LEU A 15 -27.14 3.18 -8.26
CA LEU A 15 -28.09 3.89 -9.14
C LEU A 15 -29.15 2.94 -9.74
N PRO A 16 -30.45 3.27 -9.72
CA PRO A 16 -31.51 2.40 -10.21
C PRO A 16 -31.56 2.33 -11.74
N ALA A 17 -31.90 1.15 -12.27
CA ALA A 17 -32.17 0.94 -13.70
C ALA A 17 -33.62 1.37 -14.02
N LYS A 18 -33.82 2.66 -14.27
CA LYS A 18 -35.15 3.30 -14.32
C LYS A 18 -36.13 2.79 -15.40
N TYR A 19 -35.66 2.00 -16.37
CA TYR A 19 -36.44 1.52 -17.52
C TYR A 19 -36.22 0.02 -17.78
N GLU A 20 -36.13 -0.78 -16.71
CA GLU A 20 -36.18 -2.25 -16.79
C GLU A 20 -37.40 -2.73 -17.61
N GLY A 21 -37.23 -3.85 -18.31
CA GLY A 21 -38.21 -4.37 -19.27
C GLY A 21 -38.33 -3.57 -20.59
N ARG A 22 -37.65 -2.42 -20.72
CA ARG A 22 -37.60 -1.64 -21.99
C ARG A 22 -36.21 -1.48 -22.57
N LEU A 23 -35.17 -1.46 -21.72
CA LEU A 23 -33.77 -1.33 -22.12
C LEU A 23 -32.96 -2.50 -21.55
N LYS A 24 -31.90 -2.92 -22.26
CA LYS A 24 -30.92 -3.89 -21.71
C LYS A 24 -29.95 -3.14 -20.78
N TYR A 25 -29.53 -3.76 -19.67
CA TYR A 25 -28.66 -3.12 -18.67
C TYR A 25 -27.42 -3.96 -18.35
N TYR A 26 -26.30 -3.29 -18.13
CA TYR A 26 -25.11 -3.82 -17.47
C TYR A 26 -24.74 -2.93 -16.29
N ARG A 27 -24.43 -3.53 -15.14
CA ARG A 27 -24.04 -2.79 -13.92
C ARG A 27 -22.59 -3.06 -13.58
N VAL A 28 -21.84 -1.99 -13.41
CA VAL A 28 -20.50 -1.98 -12.86
C VAL A 28 -20.60 -1.41 -11.44
N ASN A 29 -20.16 -2.15 -10.42
CA ASN A 29 -20.31 -1.77 -8.99
C ASN A 29 -19.27 -0.74 -8.52
N MET A 30 -18.87 0.12 -9.44
CA MET A 30 -17.68 0.96 -9.42
C MET A 30 -17.75 2.05 -8.33
N ARG A 31 -16.78 2.03 -7.40
CA ARG A 31 -16.54 3.11 -6.42
C ARG A 31 -15.71 4.22 -7.09
N ASP A 32 -15.95 5.50 -6.77
CA ASP A 32 -15.23 6.64 -7.40
C ASP A 32 -13.97 6.99 -6.59
N LEU A 33 -13.05 6.02 -6.47
CA LEU A 33 -11.87 6.13 -5.59
C LEU A 33 -10.57 5.81 -6.36
N PRO A 34 -9.43 6.43 -6.02
CA PRO A 34 -8.15 6.16 -6.70
C PRO A 34 -7.60 4.73 -6.48
N ASP A 35 -7.95 4.09 -5.35
CA ASP A 35 -7.55 2.71 -5.00
C ASP A 35 -8.38 1.64 -5.74
N TYR A 36 -9.47 2.02 -6.39
CA TYR A 36 -10.39 1.07 -7.00
C TYR A 36 -9.82 0.49 -8.30
N ASN A 37 -9.80 -0.84 -8.41
CA ASN A 37 -9.34 -1.53 -9.62
C ASN A 37 -10.39 -1.43 -10.74
N LEU A 38 -10.15 -0.54 -11.70
CA LEU A 38 -10.93 -0.41 -12.94
C LEU A 38 -10.66 -1.58 -13.90
N LEU A 39 -9.47 -2.20 -13.85
CA LEU A 39 -9.05 -3.22 -14.82
C LEU A 39 -9.89 -4.51 -14.72
N ASP A 40 -10.41 -4.85 -13.53
CA ASP A 40 -11.30 -6.00 -13.34
C ASP A 40 -12.68 -5.78 -14.00
N ASP A 41 -13.17 -4.54 -14.01
CA ASP A 41 -14.50 -4.16 -14.51
C ASP A 41 -14.52 -3.95 -16.04
N LEU A 42 -13.41 -3.52 -16.64
CA LEU A 42 -13.34 -3.17 -18.07
C LEU A 42 -13.74 -4.31 -19.01
N PRO A 43 -13.27 -5.56 -18.86
CA PRO A 43 -13.59 -6.62 -19.82
C PRO A 43 -15.08 -6.91 -19.97
N GLY A 44 -15.82 -6.89 -18.86
CA GLY A 44 -17.28 -7.07 -18.87
C GLY A 44 -18.03 -5.84 -19.37
N ALA A 45 -17.63 -4.64 -18.93
CA ALA A 45 -18.27 -3.39 -19.33
C ALA A 45 -18.07 -3.09 -20.82
N LEU A 46 -16.87 -3.30 -21.35
CA LEU A 46 -16.54 -3.08 -22.76
C LEU A 46 -17.12 -4.19 -23.65
N GLY A 47 -17.09 -5.45 -23.19
CA GLY A 47 -17.76 -6.56 -23.85
C GLY A 47 -19.25 -6.26 -24.09
N PHE A 48 -19.99 -5.82 -23.07
CA PHE A 48 -21.39 -5.45 -23.22
C PHE A 48 -21.63 -4.27 -24.19
N ILE A 49 -20.72 -3.27 -24.23
CA ILE A 49 -20.83 -2.16 -25.19
C ILE A 49 -20.62 -2.67 -26.62
N ASP A 50 -19.61 -3.50 -26.84
CA ASP A 50 -19.24 -3.99 -28.17
C ASP A 50 -20.25 -5.02 -28.71
N GLU A 51 -20.66 -5.98 -27.87
CA GLU A 51 -21.74 -6.92 -28.13
C GLU A 51 -23.02 -6.18 -28.53
N ALA A 52 -23.39 -5.10 -27.81
CA ALA A 52 -24.58 -4.30 -28.11
C ALA A 52 -24.47 -3.48 -29.41
N LEU A 53 -23.30 -2.93 -29.75
CA LEU A 53 -23.12 -2.13 -30.97
C LEU A 53 -23.01 -2.99 -32.23
N ASN A 54 -22.48 -4.22 -32.12
CA ASN A 54 -22.39 -5.16 -33.22
C ASN A 54 -23.66 -6.02 -33.43
N ASP A 55 -24.52 -6.16 -32.41
CA ASP A 55 -25.86 -6.82 -32.48
C ASP A 55 -26.80 -6.14 -33.49
N ASN A 56 -26.79 -4.80 -33.58
CA ASN A 56 -27.67 -4.06 -34.47
C ASN A 56 -27.18 -2.60 -34.70
N GLU A 57 -27.11 -2.14 -35.94
CA GLU A 57 -26.66 -0.76 -36.27
C GLU A 57 -27.56 0.36 -35.73
N HIS A 58 -28.78 0.06 -35.29
CA HIS A 58 -29.68 1.00 -34.61
C HIS A 58 -29.47 1.04 -33.09
N ASN A 59 -28.72 0.10 -32.49
CA ASN A 59 -28.46 0.09 -31.05
C ASN A 59 -27.64 1.31 -30.61
N ARG A 60 -27.98 1.89 -29.46
CA ARG A 60 -27.23 2.99 -28.84
C ARG A 60 -27.02 2.69 -27.36
N VAL A 61 -25.77 2.76 -26.91
CA VAL A 61 -25.38 2.46 -25.52
C VAL A 61 -25.14 3.75 -24.74
N LEU A 62 -25.80 3.90 -23.60
CA LEU A 62 -25.55 5.01 -22.66
C LEU A 62 -24.68 4.53 -21.49
N VAL A 63 -23.45 5.04 -21.39
CA VAL A 63 -22.57 4.80 -20.23
C VAL A 63 -22.71 5.96 -19.24
N HIS A 64 -23.18 5.72 -18.02
CA HIS A 64 -23.36 6.78 -17.02
C HIS A 64 -22.96 6.38 -15.59
N CYS A 65 -22.58 7.37 -14.79
CA CYS A 65 -22.40 7.24 -13.33
C CYS A 65 -23.28 8.27 -12.62
N SER A 66 -22.85 8.81 -11.47
CA SER A 66 -23.55 9.88 -10.73
C SER A 66 -23.43 11.26 -11.41
N LYS A 67 -22.21 11.70 -11.77
CA LYS A 67 -21.94 13.05 -12.33
C LYS A 67 -21.51 13.05 -13.81
N GLY A 68 -21.20 11.88 -14.37
CA GLY A 68 -20.61 11.77 -15.71
C GLY A 68 -19.24 12.42 -15.84
N VAL A 69 -18.45 12.46 -14.75
CA VAL A 69 -17.12 13.11 -14.69
C VAL A 69 -15.99 12.08 -14.71
N SER A 70 -16.07 11.05 -13.85
CA SER A 70 -14.99 10.07 -13.61
C SER A 70 -15.35 8.64 -14.03
N ARG A 71 -16.00 7.82 -13.20
CA ARG A 71 -16.28 6.39 -13.52
C ARG A 71 -16.78 6.10 -14.95
N SER A 72 -17.84 6.78 -15.41
CA SER A 72 -18.39 6.53 -16.75
C SER A 72 -17.57 7.12 -17.89
N SER A 73 -16.78 8.18 -17.64
CA SER A 73 -15.83 8.67 -18.64
C SER A 73 -14.62 7.74 -18.73
N SER A 74 -14.19 7.12 -17.63
CA SER A 74 -13.12 6.11 -17.63
C SER A 74 -13.47 4.93 -18.53
N ILE A 75 -14.70 4.41 -18.45
CA ILE A 75 -15.20 3.34 -19.33
C ILE A 75 -15.33 3.83 -20.78
N ALA A 76 -15.81 5.05 -21.02
CA ALA A 76 -15.92 5.60 -22.38
C ALA A 76 -14.55 5.86 -23.03
N ILE A 77 -13.58 6.39 -22.28
CA ILE A 77 -12.19 6.59 -22.69
C ILE A 77 -11.56 5.23 -22.99
N ALA A 78 -11.71 4.25 -22.10
CA ALA A 78 -11.25 2.89 -22.35
C ALA A 78 -11.84 2.33 -23.65
N TYR A 79 -13.16 2.42 -23.86
CA TYR A 79 -13.78 1.94 -25.11
C TYR A 79 -13.19 2.64 -26.34
N VAL A 80 -12.90 3.95 -26.28
CA VAL A 80 -12.23 4.68 -27.37
C VAL A 80 -10.77 4.26 -27.56
N MET A 81 -10.02 4.00 -26.49
CA MET A 81 -8.65 3.46 -26.55
C MET A 81 -8.62 2.10 -27.24
N PHE A 82 -9.50 1.18 -26.80
CA PHE A 82 -9.65 -0.14 -27.43
C PHE A 82 -10.10 0.01 -28.89
N LEU A 83 -11.29 0.58 -29.15
CA LEU A 83 -11.94 0.70 -30.47
C LEU A 83 -11.04 1.30 -31.57
N ARG A 84 -10.03 2.11 -31.21
CA ARG A 84 -9.19 2.85 -32.15
C ARG A 84 -7.67 2.61 -31.99
N GLY A 85 -7.25 1.77 -31.04
CA GLY A 85 -5.82 1.57 -30.74
C GLY A 85 -5.11 2.82 -30.23
N LEU A 86 -5.82 3.70 -29.51
CA LEU A 86 -5.32 5.02 -29.09
C LEU A 86 -4.70 4.99 -27.69
N THR A 87 -3.72 5.88 -27.46
CA THR A 87 -3.19 6.13 -26.11
C THR A 87 -4.25 6.76 -25.21
N PHE A 88 -4.04 6.71 -23.89
CA PHE A 88 -4.90 7.37 -22.92
C PHE A 88 -5.06 8.87 -23.21
N SER A 89 -4.00 9.56 -23.62
CA SER A 89 -4.06 11.01 -23.88
C SER A 89 -4.90 11.37 -25.11
N GLU A 90 -4.82 10.59 -26.18
CA GLU A 90 -5.61 10.80 -27.39
C GLU A 90 -7.10 10.49 -27.15
N ALA A 91 -7.38 9.33 -26.54
CA ALA A 91 -8.75 8.94 -26.21
C ALA A 91 -9.40 9.86 -25.17
N PHE A 92 -8.64 10.32 -24.17
CA PHE A 92 -9.10 11.36 -23.23
C PHE A 92 -9.47 12.65 -23.98
N SER A 93 -8.60 13.14 -24.86
CA SER A 93 -8.84 14.38 -25.63
C SER A 93 -10.07 14.25 -26.54
N MET A 94 -10.26 13.10 -27.17
CA MET A 94 -11.47 12.80 -27.96
C MET A 94 -12.76 12.85 -27.13
N VAL A 95 -12.75 12.28 -25.92
CA VAL A 95 -13.93 12.27 -25.05
C VAL A 95 -14.15 13.65 -24.39
N GLU A 96 -13.10 14.39 -24.05
CA GLU A 96 -13.20 15.77 -23.55
C GLU A 96 -13.80 16.71 -24.60
N ALA A 97 -13.41 16.58 -25.88
CA ALA A 97 -13.98 17.36 -26.98
C ALA A 97 -15.51 17.17 -27.13
N GLN A 98 -16.04 15.99 -26.76
CA GLN A 98 -17.49 15.71 -26.75
C GLN A 98 -18.16 16.05 -25.40
N ARG A 99 -17.38 16.14 -24.31
CA ARG A 99 -17.88 16.44 -22.96
C ARG A 99 -16.79 17.15 -22.12
N PRO A 100 -16.69 18.49 -22.17
CA PRO A 100 -15.59 19.27 -21.55
C PRO A 100 -15.45 19.22 -20.01
N HIS A 101 -16.22 18.37 -19.33
CA HIS A 101 -16.20 18.15 -17.89
C HIS A 101 -15.83 16.70 -17.52
N VAL A 102 -15.31 15.90 -18.45
CA VAL A 102 -14.72 14.59 -18.10
C VAL A 102 -13.35 14.80 -17.47
N TYR A 103 -13.14 14.18 -16.32
CA TYR A 103 -11.84 14.11 -15.66
C TYR A 103 -11.88 12.91 -14.69
N PRO A 104 -11.41 11.72 -15.12
CA PRO A 104 -11.25 10.56 -14.24
C PRO A 104 -10.40 10.89 -13.00
N ASN A 105 -10.60 10.16 -11.90
CA ASN A 105 -9.67 10.26 -10.78
C ASN A 105 -8.26 9.79 -11.21
N LEU A 106 -7.20 10.28 -10.55
CA LEU A 106 -5.83 10.00 -10.97
C LEU A 106 -5.48 8.49 -11.01
N GLY A 107 -6.13 7.67 -10.17
CA GLY A 107 -5.96 6.21 -10.16
C GLY A 107 -6.50 5.54 -11.42
N PHE A 108 -7.68 5.95 -11.89
CA PHE A 108 -8.22 5.47 -13.17
C PHE A 108 -7.39 5.95 -14.36
N GLN A 109 -6.93 7.20 -14.34
CA GLN A 109 -6.02 7.71 -15.38
C GLN A 109 -4.71 6.91 -15.42
N ALA A 110 -4.15 6.58 -14.25
CA ALA A 110 -2.93 5.78 -14.13
C ALA A 110 -3.14 4.35 -14.67
N GLN A 111 -4.22 3.68 -14.27
CA GLN A 111 -4.56 2.33 -14.75
C GLN A 111 -4.80 2.29 -16.27
N LEU A 112 -5.46 3.30 -16.84
CA LEU A 112 -5.63 3.41 -18.30
C LEU A 112 -4.30 3.69 -19.02
N THR A 113 -3.43 4.54 -18.46
CA THR A 113 -2.11 4.84 -19.02
C THR A 113 -1.19 3.61 -19.00
N GLU A 114 -1.32 2.73 -18.01
CA GLU A 114 -0.60 1.45 -17.99
C GLU A 114 -1.19 0.45 -19.00
N LEU A 115 -2.53 0.32 -19.01
CA LEU A 115 -3.26 -0.57 -19.91
C LEU A 115 -2.92 -0.33 -21.40
N GLN A 116 -2.64 0.92 -21.79
CA GLN A 116 -2.27 1.28 -23.17
C GLN A 116 -1.03 0.51 -23.68
N LYS A 117 -0.14 0.02 -22.80
CA LYS A 117 1.04 -0.78 -23.18
C LYS A 117 0.69 -2.22 -23.59
N TYR A 118 -0.48 -2.69 -23.16
CA TYR A 118 -1.00 -4.04 -23.40
C TYR A 118 -2.07 -4.06 -24.49
N LEU A 119 -2.50 -2.89 -24.97
CA LEU A 119 -3.21 -2.74 -26.23
C LEU A 119 -2.21 -3.00 -27.36
N GLY A 120 -2.31 -4.17 -27.99
CA GLY A 120 -1.41 -4.53 -29.08
C GLY A 120 -1.59 -3.61 -30.29
N SER A 121 -0.53 -3.47 -31.10
CA SER A 121 -0.57 -2.76 -32.38
C SER A 121 -1.35 -3.48 -33.49
N GLU A 122 -1.90 -4.67 -33.21
CA GLU A 122 -2.72 -5.43 -34.15
C GLU A 122 -4.16 -4.91 -34.20
N GLN A 123 -4.62 -4.64 -35.42
CA GLN A 123 -5.79 -3.80 -35.73
C GLN A 123 -7.14 -4.53 -35.58
N ASN A 124 -7.35 -5.28 -34.50
CA ASN A 124 -8.64 -5.94 -34.21
C ASN A 124 -9.23 -5.51 -32.85
N PRO A 125 -9.75 -4.27 -32.78
CA PRO A 125 -9.95 -3.56 -31.52
C PRO A 125 -11.18 -3.95 -30.68
N GLY A 126 -12.20 -4.58 -31.28
CA GLY A 126 -13.45 -4.95 -30.58
C GLY A 126 -13.39 -6.28 -29.83
N ASN A 127 -12.35 -7.10 -30.05
CA ASN A 127 -12.31 -8.45 -29.50
C ASN A 127 -12.14 -8.45 -27.98
N ARG A 128 -13.25 -8.72 -27.26
CA ARG A 128 -13.32 -8.90 -25.81
C ARG A 128 -12.17 -9.74 -25.20
N LYS A 129 -11.68 -10.78 -25.88
CA LYS A 129 -10.55 -11.61 -25.38
C LYS A 129 -9.22 -10.84 -25.34
N VAL A 130 -9.05 -9.82 -26.18
CA VAL A 130 -7.92 -8.88 -26.13
C VAL A 130 -8.06 -7.97 -24.92
N VAL A 131 -9.28 -7.49 -24.61
CA VAL A 131 -9.57 -6.71 -23.39
C VAL A 131 -9.27 -7.53 -22.14
N GLU A 132 -9.79 -8.75 -22.06
CA GLU A 132 -9.56 -9.71 -20.96
C GLU A 132 -8.06 -9.97 -20.77
N ARG A 133 -7.31 -10.25 -21.85
CA ARG A 133 -5.86 -10.48 -21.80
C ARG A 133 -5.07 -9.24 -21.42
N ALA A 134 -5.41 -8.07 -21.96
CA ALA A 134 -4.68 -6.82 -21.69
C ALA A 134 -4.84 -6.39 -20.24
N CYS A 135 -6.07 -6.48 -19.69
CA CYS A 135 -6.33 -6.18 -18.28
C CYS A 135 -5.63 -7.18 -17.34
N ALA A 136 -5.63 -8.48 -17.67
CA ALA A 136 -4.97 -9.52 -16.87
C ALA A 136 -3.43 -9.48 -16.88
N LEU A 137 -2.81 -8.83 -17.88
CA LEU A 137 -1.36 -8.60 -17.95
C LEU A 137 -0.93 -7.25 -17.36
N CYS A 138 -1.86 -6.30 -17.24
CA CYS A 138 -1.61 -4.96 -16.72
C CYS A 138 -1.36 -5.02 -15.21
N THR A 139 -0.19 -4.58 -14.77
CA THR A 139 0.16 -4.52 -13.34
C THR A 139 0.70 -3.13 -13.01
N ILE A 140 0.11 -2.48 -12.00
CA ILE A 140 0.43 -1.09 -11.64
C ILE A 140 0.42 -0.89 -10.13
N ASP A 141 1.52 -0.32 -9.62
CA ASP A 141 1.53 0.37 -8.33
C ASP A 141 0.89 1.76 -8.52
N VAL A 142 -0.41 1.85 -8.22
CA VAL A 142 -1.21 3.06 -8.43
C VAL A 142 -0.71 4.20 -7.54
N ILE A 143 -0.24 3.92 -6.32
CA ILE A 143 0.25 4.93 -5.39
C ILE A 143 1.57 5.52 -5.92
N LYS A 144 2.51 4.69 -6.35
CA LYS A 144 3.76 5.13 -6.98
C LYS A 144 3.51 5.90 -8.28
N SER A 145 2.56 5.47 -9.10
CA SER A 145 2.18 6.19 -10.32
C SER A 145 1.62 7.59 -9.99
N ILE A 146 0.71 7.70 -9.01
CA ILE A 146 0.19 8.98 -8.53
C ILE A 146 1.31 9.85 -7.95
N LYS A 147 2.21 9.31 -7.12
CA LYS A 147 3.39 10.02 -6.58
C LYS A 147 4.31 10.56 -7.69
N SER A 148 4.50 9.82 -8.80
CA SER A 148 5.26 10.32 -9.95
C SER A 148 4.55 11.52 -10.58
N ARG A 149 3.26 11.36 -10.88
CA ARG A 149 2.44 12.39 -11.55
C ARG A 149 2.29 13.67 -10.75
N ILE A 150 2.37 13.60 -9.41
CA ILE A 150 2.42 14.79 -8.56
C ILE A 150 3.76 15.53 -8.75
N ARG A 151 4.91 14.83 -8.83
CA ARG A 151 6.20 15.45 -9.16
C ARG A 151 6.14 16.11 -10.55
N ASP A 152 5.60 15.41 -11.53
CA ASP A 152 5.43 15.93 -12.90
C ASP A 152 4.56 17.20 -12.92
N GLY A 153 3.46 17.21 -12.15
CA GLY A 153 2.55 18.37 -12.05
C GLY A 153 3.11 19.55 -11.24
N LEU A 154 4.00 19.30 -10.27
CA LEU A 154 4.73 20.35 -9.54
C LEU A 154 5.82 20.97 -10.41
N ALA A 155 6.58 20.16 -11.16
CA ALA A 155 7.53 20.66 -12.15
C ALA A 155 6.83 21.46 -13.28
N GLU A 156 5.60 21.07 -13.67
CA GLU A 156 4.78 21.88 -14.58
C GLU A 156 4.34 23.22 -13.95
N VAL A 157 4.19 23.33 -12.62
CA VAL A 157 3.99 24.62 -11.94
C VAL A 157 5.26 25.47 -12.00
N ASP A 158 6.42 24.92 -11.61
CA ASP A 158 7.70 25.65 -11.62
C ASP A 158 8.00 26.22 -13.02
N HIS A 159 7.98 25.37 -14.04
CA HIS A 159 8.23 25.78 -15.43
C HIS A 159 7.21 26.81 -15.96
N LYS A 160 5.97 26.84 -15.45
CA LYS A 160 5.01 27.91 -15.81
C LYS A 160 5.32 29.21 -15.09
N VAL A 161 5.72 29.17 -13.81
CA VAL A 161 6.07 30.38 -13.05
C VAL A 161 7.28 31.05 -13.69
N ASP A 162 8.34 30.30 -14.03
CA ASP A 162 9.51 30.83 -14.72
C ASP A 162 9.13 31.48 -16.07
N ALA A 163 8.38 30.76 -16.92
CA ALA A 163 7.95 31.28 -18.21
C ALA A 163 6.99 32.50 -18.13
N ILE A 164 6.31 32.69 -17.00
CA ILE A 164 5.46 33.86 -16.71
C ILE A 164 6.28 35.09 -16.27
N LEU A 165 7.43 34.86 -15.62
CA LEU A 165 8.37 35.92 -15.25
C LEU A 165 9.16 36.40 -16.48
N ASP A 166 9.46 35.50 -17.42
CA ASP A 166 10.05 35.84 -18.73
C ASP A 166 9.05 36.51 -19.69
N ASP A 167 7.81 35.99 -19.80
CA ASP A 167 6.75 36.56 -20.66
C ASP A 167 5.40 36.67 -19.91
N ASN A 168 5.08 37.90 -19.50
CA ASN A 168 3.84 38.19 -18.79
C ASN A 168 2.55 38.02 -19.62
N LEU A 169 2.63 37.91 -20.96
CA LEU A 169 1.46 37.60 -21.80
C LEU A 169 0.95 36.17 -21.56
N GLN A 170 1.83 35.26 -21.12
CA GLN A 170 1.45 33.90 -20.73
C GLN A 170 0.42 33.90 -19.59
N LEU A 171 0.49 34.88 -18.68
CA LEU A 171 -0.41 35.00 -17.53
C LEU A 171 -1.88 35.06 -17.97
N GLN A 172 -2.20 35.75 -19.07
CA GLN A 172 -3.57 35.94 -19.57
C GLN A 172 -4.20 34.68 -20.19
N ARG A 173 -3.43 33.61 -20.43
CA ARG A 173 -3.88 32.43 -21.19
C ARG A 173 -4.59 31.43 -20.28
N ALA A 174 -5.86 31.69 -19.95
CA ALA A 174 -6.73 30.86 -19.08
C ALA A 174 -6.62 29.33 -19.31
N VAL A 175 -6.48 28.89 -20.57
CA VAL A 175 -6.30 27.49 -20.96
C VAL A 175 -5.10 26.82 -20.28
N MET A 176 -4.00 27.55 -20.03
CA MET A 176 -2.79 27.00 -19.40
C MET A 176 -3.00 26.64 -17.93
N TRP A 177 -3.92 27.34 -17.25
CA TRP A 177 -4.27 27.09 -15.87
C TRP A 177 -5.25 25.92 -15.73
N LYS A 178 -6.14 25.71 -16.72
CA LYS A 178 -7.19 24.66 -16.69
C LYS A 178 -6.64 23.28 -16.33
N ARG A 179 -5.53 22.85 -16.95
CA ARG A 179 -4.99 21.50 -16.77
C ARG A 179 -4.40 21.27 -15.37
N LEU A 180 -3.66 22.25 -14.85
CA LEU A 180 -3.11 22.21 -13.48
C LEU A 180 -4.22 22.31 -12.43
N GLY A 181 -5.16 23.25 -12.60
CA GLY A 181 -6.30 23.41 -11.69
C GLY A 181 -7.10 22.13 -11.54
N LEU A 182 -7.50 21.50 -12.65
CA LEU A 182 -8.20 20.21 -12.62
C LEU A 182 -7.37 19.06 -12.03
N PHE A 183 -6.04 19.12 -12.11
CA PHE A 183 -5.15 18.11 -11.52
C PHE A 183 -5.10 18.22 -9.99
N PHE A 184 -4.86 19.43 -9.46
CA PHE A 184 -4.82 19.65 -8.00
C PHE A 184 -6.22 19.59 -7.36
N GLU A 185 -7.27 20.07 -8.05
CA GLU A 185 -8.67 19.81 -7.67
C GLU A 185 -8.90 18.29 -7.52
N ASN A 186 -8.37 17.46 -8.44
CA ASN A 186 -8.52 16.00 -8.34
C ASN A 186 -7.90 15.43 -7.05
N LEU A 187 -6.66 15.82 -6.76
CA LEU A 187 -5.92 15.39 -5.57
C LEU A 187 -6.66 15.74 -4.27
N HIS A 188 -7.12 16.98 -4.15
CA HIS A 188 -7.87 17.49 -3.00
C HIS A 188 -9.24 16.80 -2.86
N LYS A 189 -10.03 16.78 -3.95
CA LYS A 189 -11.41 16.25 -4.02
C LYS A 189 -11.54 14.76 -3.78
N TYR A 190 -10.61 13.95 -4.31
CA TYR A 190 -10.54 12.51 -4.03
C TYR A 190 -9.73 12.18 -2.77
N ARG A 191 -9.29 13.22 -2.02
CA ARG A 191 -8.54 13.12 -0.76
C ARG A 191 -7.33 12.18 -0.86
N VAL A 192 -6.54 12.36 -1.92
CA VAL A 192 -5.37 11.52 -2.22
C VAL A 192 -4.32 11.69 -1.13
N VAL A 193 -4.17 10.71 -0.25
CA VAL A 193 -3.12 10.70 0.78
C VAL A 193 -1.79 10.31 0.14
N VAL A 194 -0.75 11.09 0.45
CA VAL A 194 0.63 10.78 0.11
C VAL A 194 1.52 11.04 1.31
N GLU A 195 2.10 9.97 1.85
CA GLU A 195 3.15 10.02 2.86
C GLU A 195 4.50 10.14 2.14
N ASP A 196 4.95 11.38 1.94
CA ASP A 196 6.16 11.76 1.21
C ASP A 196 6.54 13.20 1.61
N GLU A 197 7.31 13.35 2.69
CA GLU A 197 7.58 14.68 3.27
C GLU A 197 8.36 15.60 2.31
N GLU A 198 9.22 15.05 1.45
CA GLU A 198 9.90 15.78 0.39
C GLU A 198 8.89 16.38 -0.60
N LEU A 199 7.98 15.55 -1.12
CA LEU A 199 6.94 15.98 -2.07
C LEU A 199 5.96 17.01 -1.50
N ILE A 200 5.64 16.93 -0.21
CA ILE A 200 4.81 17.92 0.48
C ILE A 200 5.56 19.25 0.64
N ASN A 201 6.86 19.21 0.93
CA ASN A 201 7.70 20.42 0.94
C ASN A 201 7.83 21.04 -0.45
N ASP A 202 7.90 20.25 -1.53
CA ASP A 202 7.88 20.76 -2.90
C ASP A 202 6.53 21.40 -3.27
N ALA A 203 5.42 20.77 -2.88
CA ALA A 203 4.09 21.36 -2.99
C ALA A 203 3.96 22.69 -2.22
N ALA A 204 4.59 22.80 -1.05
CA ALA A 204 4.63 24.03 -0.26
C ALA A 204 5.38 25.18 -0.95
N LYS A 205 6.43 24.86 -1.73
CA LYS A 205 7.17 25.81 -2.58
C LYS A 205 6.29 26.26 -3.75
N ALA A 206 5.79 25.31 -4.53
CA ALA A 206 4.98 25.56 -5.72
C ALA A 206 3.74 26.43 -5.42
N ALA A 207 3.01 26.14 -4.33
CA ALA A 207 1.90 26.98 -3.86
C ALA A 207 2.36 28.40 -3.53
N LYS A 208 3.50 28.58 -2.84
CA LYS A 208 4.07 29.88 -2.50
C LYS A 208 4.54 30.67 -3.73
N GLN A 209 5.09 30.00 -4.74
CA GLN A 209 5.46 30.62 -6.02
C GLN A 209 4.21 31.16 -6.74
N LEU A 210 3.15 30.35 -6.84
CA LEU A 210 1.86 30.77 -7.41
C LEU A 210 1.19 31.91 -6.62
N GLU A 211 1.22 31.87 -5.29
CA GLU A 211 0.79 32.97 -4.41
C GLU A 211 1.58 34.27 -4.69
N SER A 212 2.89 34.16 -4.91
CA SER A 212 3.77 35.33 -5.12
C SER A 212 3.50 36.09 -6.43
N LEU A 213 2.91 35.44 -7.44
CA LEU A 213 2.47 36.13 -8.67
C LEU A 213 1.47 37.26 -8.37
N GLY A 214 0.68 37.16 -7.29
CA GLY A 214 -0.21 38.23 -6.82
C GLY A 214 0.48 39.40 -6.10
N THR A 215 1.81 39.34 -5.91
CA THR A 215 2.64 40.46 -5.43
C THR A 215 3.42 41.14 -6.54
N VAL A 216 3.66 40.44 -7.66
CA VAL A 216 4.36 40.95 -8.85
C VAL A 216 3.37 41.54 -9.87
N PHE A 217 2.20 40.92 -10.03
CA PHE A 217 1.21 41.25 -11.06
C PHE A 217 -0.12 41.72 -10.46
N ALA A 218 -0.82 42.61 -11.18
CA ALA A 218 -2.08 43.17 -10.73
C ALA A 218 -3.18 42.11 -10.59
N SER A 219 -3.90 42.13 -9.46
CA SER A 219 -4.99 41.19 -9.14
C SER A 219 -6.21 41.26 -10.06
N SER A 220 -6.28 42.27 -10.92
CA SER A 220 -7.24 42.38 -12.02
C SER A 220 -6.96 41.43 -13.18
N ILE A 221 -5.72 40.92 -13.32
CA ILE A 221 -5.36 39.98 -14.39
C ILE A 221 -5.88 38.58 -14.01
N GLU A 222 -6.68 37.99 -14.90
CA GLU A 222 -7.37 36.72 -14.65
C GLU A 222 -6.41 35.56 -14.29
N GLY A 223 -5.22 35.55 -14.90
CA GLY A 223 -4.15 34.61 -14.59
C GLY A 223 -3.66 34.63 -13.15
N VAL A 224 -3.64 35.78 -12.48
CA VAL A 224 -3.28 35.87 -11.04
C VAL A 224 -4.35 35.17 -10.20
N ARG A 225 -5.63 35.32 -10.57
CA ARG A 225 -6.74 34.64 -9.90
C ARG A 225 -6.70 33.14 -10.13
N TYR A 226 -6.35 32.69 -11.34
CA TYR A 226 -6.17 31.26 -11.63
C TYR A 226 -4.95 30.67 -10.93
N ALA A 227 -3.80 31.34 -10.94
CA ALA A 227 -2.60 30.92 -10.21
C ALA A 227 -2.90 30.74 -8.71
N LYS A 228 -3.58 31.71 -8.10
CA LYS A 228 -4.04 31.59 -6.71
C LYS A 228 -4.98 30.40 -6.52
N ALA A 229 -5.98 30.20 -7.39
CA ALA A 229 -6.88 29.06 -7.26
C ALA A 229 -6.16 27.70 -7.34
N VAL A 230 -5.11 27.59 -8.17
CA VAL A 230 -4.24 26.40 -8.19
C VAL A 230 -3.47 26.25 -6.88
N ALA A 231 -2.95 27.34 -6.31
CA ALA A 231 -2.30 27.33 -4.99
C ALA A 231 -3.27 26.90 -3.87
N ASP A 232 -4.48 27.44 -3.85
CA ASP A 232 -5.52 27.11 -2.85
C ASP A 232 -5.88 25.60 -2.90
N GLU A 233 -5.96 24.99 -4.09
CA GLU A 233 -6.15 23.53 -4.26
C GLU A 233 -4.92 22.72 -3.80
N ILE A 234 -3.69 23.18 -4.09
CA ILE A 234 -2.45 22.54 -3.59
C ILE A 234 -2.44 22.56 -2.05
N ARG A 235 -2.73 23.72 -1.42
CA ARG A 235 -2.82 23.86 0.05
C ARG A 235 -3.89 22.96 0.64
N GLY A 236 -5.08 22.89 0.02
CA GLY A 236 -6.16 22.00 0.43
C GLY A 236 -5.79 20.52 0.38
N TRP A 237 -5.05 20.10 -0.66
CA TRP A 237 -4.49 18.75 -0.76
C TRP A 237 -3.39 18.48 0.28
N MET A 238 -2.41 19.39 0.45
CA MET A 238 -1.34 19.24 1.44
C MET A 238 -1.89 18.98 2.85
N GLY A 239 -2.90 19.74 3.27
CA GLY A 239 -3.52 19.60 4.59
C GLY A 239 -4.15 18.21 4.83
N ILE A 240 -4.52 17.48 3.78
CA ILE A 240 -5.01 16.09 3.88
C ILE A 240 -3.84 15.13 4.13
N CYS A 241 -2.72 15.30 3.43
CA CYS A 241 -1.51 14.51 3.63
C CYS A 241 -0.89 14.75 5.01
N GLU A 242 -0.83 16.00 5.46
CA GLU A 242 -0.36 16.37 6.82
C GLU A 242 -1.25 15.78 7.91
N GLN A 243 -2.58 15.76 7.73
CA GLN A 243 -3.51 15.09 8.65
C GLN A 243 -3.24 13.58 8.73
N ALA A 244 -2.97 12.91 7.61
CA ALA A 244 -2.69 11.48 7.57
C ALA A 244 -1.33 11.14 8.23
N ILE A 245 -0.26 11.88 7.88
CA ILE A 245 1.07 11.71 8.49
C ILE A 245 1.02 11.88 10.01
N ASN A 246 0.33 12.91 10.49
CA ASN A 246 0.19 13.14 11.93
C ASN A 246 -0.68 12.07 12.62
N ALA A 247 -1.70 11.53 11.94
CA ALA A 247 -2.49 10.41 12.45
C ALA A 247 -1.65 9.12 12.58
N HIS A 248 -0.83 8.78 11.58
CA HIS A 248 0.07 7.61 11.64
C HIS A 248 1.13 7.78 12.75
N ARG A 249 1.80 8.94 12.83
CA ARG A 249 2.75 9.26 13.91
C ARG A 249 2.14 9.09 15.31
N LEU A 250 0.85 9.43 15.50
CA LEU A 250 0.13 9.22 16.76
C LEU A 250 -0.18 7.74 17.04
N MET A 251 -0.51 6.95 16.02
CA MET A 251 -0.72 5.50 16.16
C MET A 251 0.58 4.76 16.49
N ASP A 252 1.68 5.10 15.82
CA ASP A 252 3.01 4.52 16.09
C ASP A 252 3.46 4.80 17.52
N ALA A 253 3.34 6.05 17.99
CA ALA A 253 3.69 6.43 19.36
C ALA A 253 2.85 5.67 20.41
N GLN A 254 1.54 5.53 20.18
CA GLN A 254 0.67 4.71 21.05
C GLN A 254 1.08 3.23 21.05
N GLN A 255 1.50 2.70 19.90
CA GLN A 255 1.96 1.32 19.80
C GLN A 255 3.30 1.10 20.51
N GLU A 256 4.24 2.05 20.44
CA GLU A 256 5.51 1.98 21.17
C GLU A 256 5.31 2.00 22.70
N ASP A 257 4.45 2.89 23.21
CA ASP A 257 4.13 2.97 24.64
C ASP A 257 3.49 1.67 25.16
N ASP A 258 2.48 1.16 24.44
CA ASP A 258 1.76 -0.06 24.80
C ASP A 258 2.70 -1.28 24.78
N ASP A 259 3.63 -1.35 23.83
CA ASP A 259 4.65 -2.40 23.78
C ASP A 259 5.76 -2.21 24.83
N GLY A 260 6.11 -0.98 25.17
CA GLY A 260 6.96 -0.62 26.31
C GLY A 260 6.36 -1.09 27.64
N GLU A 261 5.06 -0.88 27.85
CA GLU A 261 4.36 -1.32 29.05
C GLU A 261 4.23 -2.85 29.12
N LYS A 262 3.95 -3.53 27.99
CA LYS A 262 4.02 -5.00 27.89
C LYS A 262 5.42 -5.54 28.23
N LYS A 263 6.50 -4.88 27.75
CA LYS A 263 7.89 -5.24 28.07
C LYS A 263 8.19 -5.04 29.57
N LYS A 264 7.67 -3.97 30.19
CA LYS A 264 7.76 -3.69 31.64
C LYS A 264 7.03 -4.76 32.47
N LYS A 265 5.75 -5.02 32.16
CA LYS A 265 4.91 -6.09 32.77
C LYS A 265 5.57 -7.48 32.66
N LYS A 266 6.25 -7.80 31.54
CA LYS A 266 7.05 -9.04 31.38
C LYS A 266 8.30 -9.06 32.27
N LYS A 267 9.06 -7.95 32.39
CA LYS A 267 10.22 -7.85 33.30
C LYS A 267 9.81 -8.03 34.76
N ASP A 268 8.72 -7.41 35.19
CA ASP A 268 8.25 -7.48 36.59
C ASP A 268 7.75 -8.87 36.98
N LYS A 269 7.02 -9.58 36.09
CA LYS A 269 6.67 -10.99 36.29
C LYS A 269 7.93 -11.86 36.44
N LYS A 270 8.96 -11.64 35.60
CA LYS A 270 10.24 -12.38 35.66
C LYS A 270 11.05 -12.08 36.92
N LYS A 271 10.96 -10.86 37.46
CA LYS A 271 11.56 -10.48 38.75
C LYS A 271 10.85 -11.18 39.92
N LYS A 272 9.52 -11.04 40.03
CA LYS A 272 8.71 -11.70 41.08
C LYS A 272 8.93 -13.22 41.13
N SER A 273 9.04 -13.88 39.97
CA SER A 273 9.37 -15.31 39.87
C SER A 273 10.75 -15.66 40.46
N LYS A 274 11.80 -14.87 40.16
CA LYS A 274 13.14 -15.06 40.75
C LYS A 274 13.15 -14.85 42.26
N ASP A 275 12.47 -13.82 42.75
CA ASP A 275 12.43 -13.49 44.17
C ASP A 275 11.67 -14.55 44.99
N ALA A 276 10.59 -15.11 44.44
CA ALA A 276 9.88 -16.25 45.02
C ALA A 276 10.78 -17.50 45.14
N HIS A 277 11.45 -17.89 44.05
CA HIS A 277 12.34 -19.05 44.05
C HIS A 277 13.54 -18.87 45.01
N ARG A 278 14.06 -17.65 45.14
CA ARG A 278 15.10 -17.31 46.15
C ARG A 278 14.58 -17.45 47.58
N HIS A 279 13.31 -17.15 47.84
CA HIS A 279 12.67 -17.36 49.13
C HIS A 279 12.47 -18.85 49.46
N GLU A 280 12.06 -19.66 48.50
CA GLU A 280 11.97 -21.12 48.64
C GLU A 280 13.34 -21.74 48.94
N HIS A 281 14.38 -21.36 48.18
CA HIS A 281 15.73 -21.88 48.38
C HIS A 281 16.30 -21.50 49.77
N LYS A 282 15.94 -20.33 50.30
CA LYS A 282 16.26 -19.95 51.69
C LYS A 282 15.49 -20.78 52.73
N LYS A 283 14.18 -21.02 52.53
CA LYS A 283 13.40 -21.91 53.41
C LYS A 283 13.97 -23.34 53.40
N GLY A 284 14.31 -23.86 52.23
CA GLY A 284 14.90 -25.19 52.06
C GLY A 284 16.28 -25.35 52.70
N HIS A 285 17.10 -24.29 52.74
CA HIS A 285 18.35 -24.30 53.50
C HIS A 285 18.13 -24.32 55.02
N ARG A 286 17.18 -23.53 55.53
CA ARG A 286 16.86 -23.52 56.97
C ARG A 286 16.37 -24.89 57.44
N VAL A 287 15.39 -25.47 56.74
CA VAL A 287 14.90 -26.84 57.04
C VAL A 287 16.00 -27.91 56.93
N LYS A 288 17.09 -27.66 56.20
CA LYS A 288 18.28 -28.54 56.20
C LYS A 288 19.18 -28.32 57.42
N SER A 289 19.49 -27.07 57.80
CA SER A 289 20.29 -26.79 59.02
C SER A 289 19.60 -27.34 60.26
N ASP A 290 18.31 -27.09 60.40
CA ASP A 290 17.51 -27.51 61.55
C ASP A 290 17.53 -29.05 61.69
N ARG A 291 17.47 -29.78 60.56
CA ARG A 291 17.58 -31.26 60.51
C ARG A 291 19.00 -31.80 60.73
N GLU A 292 20.05 -31.06 60.38
CA GLU A 292 21.43 -31.45 60.67
C GLU A 292 21.76 -31.23 62.15
N GLU A 293 21.18 -30.21 62.78
CA GLU A 293 21.26 -29.95 64.21
C GLU A 293 20.60 -31.08 65.03
N GLU A 294 19.35 -31.44 64.72
CA GLU A 294 18.68 -32.63 65.30
C GLU A 294 19.47 -33.94 65.09
N ARG A 295 20.25 -34.03 64.02
CA ARG A 295 21.04 -35.23 63.68
C ARG A 295 22.33 -35.29 64.49
N ASN A 296 22.96 -34.13 64.71
CA ASN A 296 24.16 -34.01 65.53
C ASN A 296 23.87 -34.25 67.02
N ASP A 297 22.71 -33.83 67.54
CA ASP A 297 22.33 -34.15 68.93
C ASP A 297 22.01 -35.63 69.14
N ARG A 298 21.28 -36.27 68.21
CA ARG A 298 21.13 -37.74 68.21
C ARG A 298 22.47 -38.49 68.08
N TYR A 299 23.49 -37.88 67.46
CA TYR A 299 24.85 -38.43 67.44
C TYR A 299 25.60 -38.24 68.76
N ARG A 300 25.43 -37.08 69.42
CA ARG A 300 25.97 -36.79 70.77
C ARG A 300 25.40 -37.77 71.81
N GLU A 301 24.10 -38.06 71.77
CA GLU A 301 23.48 -39.09 72.61
C GLU A 301 24.08 -40.48 72.36
N ARG A 302 24.16 -40.91 71.09
CA ARG A 302 24.77 -42.19 70.73
C ARG A 302 26.22 -42.30 71.21
N ARG A 303 27.00 -41.23 71.15
CA ARG A 303 28.38 -41.21 71.69
C ARG A 303 28.45 -41.33 73.22
N ARG A 304 27.43 -40.90 73.98
CA ARG A 304 27.31 -41.21 75.42
C ARG A 304 27.06 -42.70 75.66
N SER A 305 26.18 -43.33 74.86
CA SER A 305 25.92 -44.79 74.95
C SER A 305 27.06 -45.68 74.44
N GLY A 306 27.91 -45.18 73.54
CA GLY A 306 28.90 -45.99 72.82
C GLY A 306 30.14 -46.43 73.62
N ARG A 307 30.43 -45.80 74.77
CA ARG A 307 31.68 -46.01 75.54
C ARG A 307 31.84 -47.39 76.22
N SER A 308 30.93 -48.34 76.00
CA SER A 308 30.83 -49.59 76.77
C SER A 308 31.13 -50.88 75.98
N ARG A 309 31.52 -50.81 74.69
CA ARG A 309 31.63 -52.01 73.82
C ARG A 309 32.90 -52.14 72.95
N GLU A 310 33.97 -51.42 73.24
CA GLU A 310 35.28 -51.62 72.58
C GLU A 310 36.24 -52.49 73.44
N ARG A 311 36.15 -53.83 73.35
CA ARG A 311 37.21 -54.73 73.89
C ARG A 311 37.20 -56.20 73.40
N SER A 312 37.00 -56.48 72.11
CA SER A 312 37.19 -57.86 71.60
C SER A 312 37.46 -57.98 70.08
N ARG A 313 38.64 -58.53 69.74
CA ARG A 313 39.03 -59.25 68.49
C ARG A 313 38.95 -58.45 67.17
N SER A 314 39.95 -58.29 66.28
CA SER A 314 41.24 -58.94 65.91
C SER A 314 41.18 -59.95 64.75
N ARG A 315 41.86 -59.61 63.62
CA ARG A 315 42.17 -60.44 62.42
C ARG A 315 40.92 -60.79 61.56
N ASP A 316 40.98 -61.05 60.25
CA ASP A 316 42.08 -61.36 59.30
C ASP A 316 41.68 -60.95 57.83
N GLY A 317 42.53 -61.13 56.81
CA GLY A 317 42.03 -61.54 55.46
C GLY A 317 42.25 -60.68 54.18
N ARG A 318 43.48 -60.69 53.64
CA ARG A 318 43.85 -60.80 52.18
C ARG A 318 43.30 -59.87 51.05
N ARG A 319 44.27 -59.15 50.43
CA ARG A 319 44.51 -58.82 49.00
C ARG A 319 43.56 -59.36 47.89
N ARG A 320 43.34 -58.51 46.86
CA ARG A 320 43.67 -58.81 45.42
C ARG A 320 43.78 -57.53 44.57
N SER A 321 44.44 -57.62 43.40
CA SER A 321 44.69 -56.51 42.46
C SER A 321 44.74 -57.01 41.00
N ARG A 322 44.47 -56.13 40.02
CA ARG A 322 44.88 -56.26 38.61
C ARG A 322 44.63 -54.97 37.80
N SER A 323 45.31 -54.85 36.67
CA SER A 323 45.26 -53.73 35.71
C SER A 323 45.43 -54.26 34.27
N ARG A 324 45.00 -53.49 33.25
CA ARG A 324 45.60 -53.43 31.88
C ARG A 324 44.90 -52.40 30.97
N SER A 325 45.44 -52.19 29.77
CA SER A 325 45.15 -51.06 28.86
C SER A 325 45.36 -51.42 27.36
N GLY A 326 44.80 -50.59 26.46
CA GLY A 326 45.01 -50.62 24.99
C GLY A 326 43.72 -50.77 24.16
N SER A 327 43.63 -50.43 22.86
CA SER A 327 44.49 -49.58 21.99
C SER A 327 43.92 -49.44 20.54
N ARG A 328 44.07 -48.27 19.86
CA ARG A 328 44.14 -48.04 18.37
C ARG A 328 42.94 -48.53 17.49
N ARG A 329 42.63 -48.09 16.24
CA ARG A 329 43.19 -47.26 15.11
C ARG A 329 41.99 -46.81 14.19
N GLU A 330 41.97 -46.14 13.00
CA GLU A 330 42.80 -45.42 11.96
C GLU A 330 41.80 -44.30 11.39
N ARG A 331 41.82 -43.47 10.32
CA ARG A 331 42.37 -43.32 8.92
C ARG A 331 41.61 -44.11 7.81
N VAL A 332 41.48 -43.70 6.51
CA VAL A 332 42.26 -42.78 5.61
C VAL A 332 41.51 -42.33 4.30
N ARG A 333 41.72 -41.08 3.78
CA ARG A 333 41.57 -40.53 2.35
C ARG A 333 40.20 -40.65 1.59
N ARG A 334 39.90 -40.12 0.37
CA ARG A 334 40.60 -39.40 -0.76
C ARG A 334 39.59 -38.60 -1.67
N GLU A 335 39.77 -37.31 -2.01
CA GLU A 335 40.23 -36.64 -3.28
C GLU A 335 39.42 -36.73 -4.63
N SER A 336 39.14 -35.54 -5.21
CA SER A 336 39.14 -35.14 -6.67
C SER A 336 38.01 -35.45 -7.71
N LYS A 337 37.48 -34.34 -8.29
CA LYS A 337 37.08 -34.08 -9.72
C LYS A 337 35.97 -34.97 -10.37
N HIS A 338 35.31 -34.68 -11.50
CA HIS A 338 35.51 -33.74 -12.64
C HIS A 338 34.17 -33.42 -13.37
N GLU A 339 34.22 -32.49 -14.34
CA GLU A 339 33.31 -32.26 -15.49
C GLU A 339 31.84 -31.80 -15.31
N GLU A 340 31.49 -30.83 -16.16
CA GLU A 340 30.14 -30.42 -16.54
C GLU A 340 29.44 -31.50 -17.39
N ARG A 341 28.09 -31.45 -17.46
CA ARG A 341 27.42 -31.30 -18.77
C ARG A 341 25.93 -30.95 -18.70
N ARG A 342 25.54 -30.09 -19.65
CA ARG A 342 24.19 -29.93 -20.25
C ARG A 342 23.08 -29.34 -19.38
N GLN A 343 23.01 -28.01 -19.42
CA GLN A 343 21.93 -27.27 -20.08
C GLN A 343 20.64 -28.06 -20.39
N ARG A 344 19.54 -27.60 -19.78
CA ARG A 344 18.26 -27.34 -20.45
C ARG A 344 17.75 -25.99 -19.96
#